data_AF-A0AA95K5B9-F1
#
_entry.id   AF-A0AA95K5B9-F1
#
_cell.length_a   1.000
_cell.length_b   1.000
_cell.length_c   1.000
_cell.angle_alpha   90.00
_cell.angle_beta   90.00
_cell.angle_gamma   90.00
#
_symmetry.space_group_name_H-M   'P 1'
#
loop_
_entity.id
_entity.type
_entity.pdbx_description
1 polymer ?
#
loop_
_entity_poly.entity_id
_entity_poly.type
_entity_poly.pdbx_seq_one_letter_code
_entity_poly.pdbx_strand_id
1 'polypeptide(L)'
;MRQPILLLPIKLSEFEIRIARPEELPEVYEMGFDEWGEGKTLTQHIQACHESIKYPHGIRYVLVNHNKQLVASLMCYEYQLNSNEKIIGIGTVCTKITERKKGYAGLLLNGVTETYIAQKIYSSYVLFSDINPAYYEKFGFIPLPSELQKYPKSVFMIKCQAEFYSKLVDNLAQTEIAYF
;
A
#
# COMPACT_ATOMS: atom_id res chain seq x y z
N MET A 1 12.48 -0.27 -7.70
CA MET A 1 11.84 -0.06 -6.38
C MET A 1 12.90 0.26 -5.35
N ARG A 2 12.60 1.16 -4.42
CA ARG A 2 13.43 1.46 -3.24
C ARG A 2 12.53 1.60 -2.02
N GLN A 3 13.12 1.52 -0.82
CA GLN A 3 12.38 1.88 0.38
C GLN A 3 12.03 3.38 0.32
N PRO A 4 10.76 3.74 0.60
CA PRO A 4 10.40 5.14 0.80
C PRO A 4 11.14 5.77 1.99
N ILE A 5 11.00 7.08 2.13
CA ILE A 5 11.39 7.77 3.37
C ILE A 5 10.52 7.25 4.53
N LEU A 6 11.14 6.91 5.66
CA LEU A 6 10.45 6.39 6.84
C LEU A 6 9.64 7.51 7.51
N LEU A 7 8.39 7.22 7.83
CA LEU A 7 7.59 8.09 8.70
C LEU A 7 7.86 7.76 10.17
N LEU A 8 7.92 8.80 11.00
CA LEU A 8 7.82 8.63 12.45
C LEU A 8 6.45 8.05 12.81
N PRO A 9 6.31 7.38 13.97
CA PRO A 9 5.02 6.87 14.42
C PRO A 9 3.96 7.98 14.46
N ILE A 10 2.82 7.73 13.83
CA ILE A 10 1.67 8.65 13.80
C ILE A 10 0.72 8.22 14.91
N LYS A 11 0.55 9.10 15.91
CA LYS A 11 -0.39 8.87 17.00
C LYS A 11 -1.78 9.39 16.60
N LEU A 12 -2.75 8.51 16.68
CA LEU A 12 -4.17 8.80 16.57
C LEU A 12 -4.79 8.60 17.97
N SER A 13 -6.04 9.03 18.19
CA SER A 13 -6.67 8.93 19.52
C SER A 13 -6.64 7.51 20.08
N GLU A 14 -7.14 6.55 19.31
CA GLU A 14 -7.28 5.13 19.70
C GLU A 14 -6.30 4.20 18.98
N PHE A 15 -5.45 4.76 18.12
CA PHE A 15 -4.61 3.99 17.22
C PHE A 15 -3.21 4.59 17.08
N GLU A 16 -2.27 3.77 16.64
CA GLU A 16 -0.95 4.19 16.22
C GLU A 16 -0.63 3.58 14.86
N ILE A 17 -0.13 4.41 13.95
CA ILE A 17 0.49 3.93 12.72
C ILE A 17 1.99 3.95 12.92
N ARG A 18 2.65 2.82 12.67
CA ARG A 18 4.11 2.71 12.77
C ARG A 18 4.63 1.62 11.86
N ILE A 19 5.95 1.52 11.74
CA ILE A 19 6.59 0.42 11.04
C ILE A 19 6.39 -0.88 11.83
N ALA A 20 6.13 -1.96 11.11
CA ALA A 20 6.06 -3.32 11.65
C ALA A 20 7.43 -3.74 12.18
N ARG A 21 7.45 -4.39 13.34
CA ARG A 21 8.68 -4.98 13.87
C ARG A 21 8.93 -6.34 13.22
N PRO A 22 10.19 -6.81 13.13
CA PRO A 22 10.49 -8.11 12.53
C PRO A 22 9.69 -9.28 13.13
N GLU A 23 9.51 -9.29 14.45
CA GLU A 23 8.74 -10.29 15.18
C GLU A 23 7.23 -10.25 14.90
N GLU A 24 6.72 -9.15 14.36
CA GLU A 24 5.30 -8.95 14.02
C GLU A 24 4.98 -9.41 12.59
N LEU A 25 5.99 -9.62 11.74
CA LEU A 25 5.80 -9.95 10.33
C LEU A 25 4.97 -11.22 10.09
N PRO A 26 5.12 -12.32 10.85
CA PRO A 26 4.28 -13.49 10.68
C PRO A 26 2.79 -13.20 10.84
N GLU A 27 2.40 -12.42 11.87
CA GLU A 27 1.00 -12.00 12.07
C GLU A 27 0.53 -11.10 10.92
N VAL A 28 1.40 -10.21 10.41
CA VAL A 28 1.05 -9.35 9.28
C VAL A 28 0.83 -10.15 7.99
N TYR A 29 1.65 -11.18 7.73
CA TYR A 29 1.47 -12.05 6.56
C TYR A 29 0.17 -12.85 6.65
N GLU A 30 -0.20 -13.30 7.85
CA GLU A 30 -1.49 -13.96 8.09
C GLU A 30 -2.70 -13.08 7.70
N MET A 31 -2.63 -11.75 7.88
CA MET A 31 -3.76 -10.84 7.61
C MET A 31 -4.26 -10.87 6.15
N GLY A 32 -3.41 -11.28 5.21
CA GLY A 32 -3.72 -11.38 3.78
C GLY A 32 -3.81 -12.82 3.25
N PHE A 33 -3.67 -13.82 4.12
CA PHE A 33 -3.57 -15.22 3.70
C PHE A 33 -4.85 -15.74 3.04
N ASP A 34 -6.03 -15.28 3.47
CA ASP A 34 -7.30 -15.71 2.89
C ASP A 34 -7.50 -15.24 1.43
N GLU A 35 -6.83 -14.16 1.04
CA GLU A 35 -6.86 -13.65 -0.34
C GLU A 35 -5.65 -14.15 -1.16
N TRP A 36 -4.43 -14.03 -0.61
CA TRP A 36 -3.17 -14.31 -1.33
C TRP A 36 -2.50 -15.64 -0.94
N GLY A 37 -3.20 -16.49 -0.20
CA GLY A 37 -2.71 -17.82 0.18
C GLY A 37 -2.57 -18.78 -1.00
N GLU A 38 -3.39 -18.62 -2.04
CA GLU A 38 -3.33 -19.40 -3.30
C GLU A 38 -3.25 -20.93 -3.07
N GLY A 39 -4.05 -21.47 -2.15
CA GLY A 39 -4.08 -22.91 -1.84
C GLY A 39 -2.89 -23.43 -1.04
N LYS A 40 -1.96 -22.58 -0.62
CA LYS A 40 -0.87 -22.91 0.31
C LYS A 40 -1.42 -23.10 1.71
N THR A 41 -0.69 -23.82 2.57
CA THR A 41 -0.91 -23.74 4.02
C THR A 41 -0.46 -22.38 4.56
N LEU A 42 -0.97 -21.98 5.73
CA LEU A 42 -0.57 -20.71 6.36
C LEU A 42 0.95 -20.64 6.56
N THR A 43 1.58 -21.72 7.03
CA THR A 43 3.03 -21.80 7.19
C THR A 43 3.78 -21.62 5.87
N GLN A 44 3.32 -22.25 4.79
CA GLN A 44 3.91 -22.10 3.47
C GLN A 44 3.77 -20.68 2.93
N HIS A 45 2.62 -20.04 3.15
CA HIS A 45 2.41 -18.64 2.77
C HIS A 45 3.34 -17.69 3.54
N ILE A 46 3.43 -17.84 4.87
CA ILE A 46 4.34 -17.05 5.71
C ILE A 46 5.80 -17.23 5.25
N GLN A 47 6.22 -18.46 4.96
CA GLN A 47 7.56 -18.72 4.44
C GLN A 47 7.80 -18.04 3.09
N ALA A 48 6.87 -18.17 2.15
CA ALA A 48 6.97 -17.51 0.84
C ALA A 48 7.03 -15.97 0.96
N CYS A 49 6.31 -15.40 1.93
CA CYS A 49 6.39 -13.98 2.25
C CYS A 49 7.78 -13.59 2.79
N HIS A 50 8.39 -14.40 3.65
CA HIS A 50 9.76 -14.15 4.14
C HIS A 50 10.81 -14.24 3.02
N GLU A 51 10.64 -15.14 2.08
CA GLU A 51 11.56 -15.35 0.95
C GLU A 51 11.33 -14.36 -0.20
N SER A 52 10.27 -13.54 -0.12
CA SER A 52 9.92 -12.58 -1.16
C SER A 52 11.01 -11.52 -1.35
N ILE A 53 11.56 -11.45 -2.56
CA ILE A 53 12.49 -10.39 -2.97
C ILE A 53 11.86 -8.99 -2.93
N LYS A 54 10.52 -8.88 -2.89
CA LYS A 54 9.82 -7.59 -2.89
C LYS A 54 9.88 -6.93 -1.53
N TYR A 55 9.69 -7.68 -0.44
CA TYR A 55 9.44 -7.12 0.88
C TYR A 55 10.62 -6.32 1.47
N PRO A 56 11.89 -6.71 1.27
CA PRO A 56 13.03 -5.88 1.70
C PRO A 56 13.06 -4.49 1.06
N HIS A 57 12.46 -4.31 -0.12
CA HIS A 57 12.45 -3.03 -0.84
C HIS A 57 11.33 -2.08 -0.41
N GLY A 58 10.42 -2.51 0.48
CA GLY A 58 9.29 -1.72 0.93
C GLY A 58 9.35 -1.36 2.40
N ILE A 59 8.46 -0.47 2.81
CA ILE A 59 8.17 -0.21 4.23
C ILE A 59 6.79 -0.77 4.54
N ARG A 60 6.75 -1.65 5.55
CA ARG A 60 5.52 -2.22 6.07
C ARG A 60 5.04 -1.41 7.26
N TYR A 61 3.99 -0.61 7.06
CA TYR A 61 3.27 0.07 8.12
C TYR A 61 2.19 -0.85 8.70
N VAL A 62 1.93 -0.71 10.00
CA VAL A 62 0.85 -1.38 10.73
C VAL A 62 0.02 -0.36 11.47
N LEU A 63 -1.27 -0.63 11.56
CA LEU A 63 -2.19 0.06 12.46
C LEU A 63 -2.33 -0.77 13.73
N VAL A 64 -2.05 -0.16 14.87
CA VAL A 64 -2.10 -0.78 16.19
C VAL A 64 -3.18 -0.10 17.03
N ASN A 65 -4.06 -0.87 17.66
CA ASN A 65 -5.10 -0.32 18.54
C ASN A 65 -4.58 -0.02 19.96
N HIS A 66 -5.41 0.58 20.82
CA HIS A 66 -5.06 0.87 22.22
C HIS A 66 -4.66 -0.38 23.03
N ASN A 67 -5.21 -1.56 22.68
CA ASN A 67 -4.86 -2.86 23.27
C ASN A 67 -3.55 -3.45 22.75
N LYS A 68 -2.77 -2.69 21.97
CA LYS A 68 -1.49 -3.10 21.37
C LYS A 68 -1.62 -4.24 20.34
N GLN A 69 -2.81 -4.44 19.78
CA GLN A 69 -3.05 -5.46 18.76
C GLN A 69 -2.87 -4.86 17.36
N LEU A 70 -2.26 -5.62 16.46
CA LEU A 70 -2.18 -5.29 15.04
C LEU A 70 -3.55 -5.54 14.40
N VAL A 71 -4.12 -4.52 13.77
CA VAL A 71 -5.46 -4.62 13.17
C VAL A 71 -5.42 -4.49 11.65
N ALA A 72 -4.44 -3.79 11.09
CA ALA A 72 -4.25 -3.64 9.65
C ALA A 72 -2.77 -3.43 9.29
N SER A 73 -2.42 -3.70 8.03
CA SER A 73 -1.09 -3.42 7.48
C SER A 73 -1.16 -2.84 6.06
N LEU A 74 -0.14 -2.05 5.72
CA LEU A 74 0.06 -1.37 4.45
C LEU A 74 1.54 -1.49 4.05
N MET A 75 1.82 -1.94 2.84
CA MET A 75 3.18 -1.93 2.27
C MET A 75 3.35 -0.79 1.27
N CYS A 76 4.43 -0.03 1.38
CA CYS A 76 4.75 1.10 0.49
C CYS A 76 6.12 0.91 -0.18
N TYR A 77 6.23 1.30 -1.45
CA TYR A 77 7.44 1.26 -2.27
C TYR A 77 7.69 2.62 -2.93
N GLU A 78 8.94 3.10 -2.95
CA GLU A 78 9.30 4.28 -3.75
C GLU A 78 9.62 3.84 -5.19
N TYR A 79 9.02 4.55 -6.14
CA TYR A 79 9.35 4.51 -7.55
C TYR A 79 9.86 5.87 -8.00
N GLN A 80 10.90 5.86 -8.82
CA GLN A 80 11.37 7.03 -9.55
C GLN A 80 10.92 6.86 -10.99
N LEU A 81 10.10 7.78 -11.47
CA LEU A 81 9.67 7.84 -12.86
C LEU A 81 10.83 8.33 -13.75
N ASN A 82 10.72 8.13 -15.06
CA ASN A 82 11.72 8.62 -16.02
C ASN A 82 11.94 10.14 -15.96
N SER A 83 10.93 10.90 -15.52
CA SER A 83 11.02 12.34 -15.24
C SER A 83 11.79 12.71 -13.98
N ASN A 84 12.34 11.73 -13.25
CA ASN A 84 12.88 11.84 -11.88
C ASN A 84 11.85 12.19 -10.81
N GLU A 85 10.56 12.24 -11.16
CA GLU A 85 9.49 12.39 -10.18
C GLU A 85 9.37 11.11 -9.33
N LYS A 86 9.20 11.29 -8.02
CA LYS A 86 9.10 10.16 -7.08
C LYS A 86 7.65 9.95 -6.69
N ILE A 87 7.20 8.70 -6.79
CA ILE A 87 5.85 8.29 -6.42
C ILE A 87 5.90 7.11 -5.45
N ILE A 88 4.79 6.88 -4.75
CA ILE A 88 4.64 5.71 -3.87
C ILE A 88 3.72 4.68 -4.51
N GLY A 89 4.24 3.47 -4.69
CA GLY A 89 3.45 2.28 -4.97
C GLY A 89 2.93 1.67 -3.67
N ILE A 90 1.62 1.44 -3.58
CA ILE A 90 0.97 0.79 -2.44
C ILE A 90 0.79 -0.68 -2.75
N GLY A 91 1.66 -1.50 -2.16
CA GLY A 91 1.78 -2.94 -2.33
C GLY A 91 0.56 -3.74 -1.89
N THR A 92 0.48 -3.91 -0.59
CA THR A 92 -0.55 -4.72 0.07
C THR A 92 -1.25 -3.84 1.07
N VAL A 93 -2.58 -3.91 1.09
CA VAL A 93 -3.42 -3.31 2.14
C VAL A 93 -4.29 -4.42 2.69
N CYS A 94 -4.11 -4.77 3.95
CA CYS A 94 -4.87 -5.84 4.59
C CYS A 94 -5.36 -5.44 5.97
N THR A 95 -6.46 -6.05 6.38
CA THR A 95 -7.04 -5.92 7.72
C THR A 95 -7.27 -7.32 8.25
N LYS A 96 -6.85 -7.56 9.50
CA LYS A 96 -7.05 -8.84 10.19
C LYS A 96 -8.50 -9.28 10.02
N ILE A 97 -8.72 -10.55 9.71
CA ILE A 97 -10.05 -11.04 9.30
C ILE A 97 -11.16 -10.71 10.31
N THR A 98 -10.86 -10.80 11.61
CA THR A 98 -11.75 -10.48 12.73
C THR A 98 -11.99 -8.98 12.93
N GLU A 99 -11.21 -8.13 12.28
CA GLU A 99 -11.24 -6.67 12.41
C GLU A 99 -11.76 -5.95 11.15
N ARG A 100 -12.18 -6.72 10.13
CA ARG A 100 -12.70 -6.16 8.88
C ARG A 100 -14.01 -5.41 9.08
N LYS A 101 -14.35 -4.56 8.10
CA LYS A 101 -15.54 -3.68 8.07
C LYS A 101 -15.58 -2.60 9.16
N LYS A 102 -14.47 -2.38 9.89
CA LYS A 102 -14.30 -1.30 10.88
C LYS A 102 -13.59 -0.05 10.32
N GLY A 103 -13.24 -0.04 9.03
CA GLY A 103 -12.59 1.10 8.36
C GLY A 103 -11.06 1.18 8.54
N TYR A 104 -10.43 0.22 9.19
CA TYR A 104 -9.00 0.26 9.55
C TYR A 104 -8.03 0.32 8.37
N ALA A 105 -8.28 -0.41 7.28
CA ALA A 105 -7.47 -0.28 6.07
C ALA A 105 -7.51 1.15 5.51
N GLY A 106 -8.68 1.79 5.49
CA GLY A 106 -8.84 3.18 5.07
C GLY A 106 -8.14 4.17 6.00
N LEU A 107 -8.26 3.95 7.32
CA LEU A 107 -7.58 4.77 8.33
C LEU A 107 -6.05 4.71 8.16
N LEU A 108 -5.50 3.52 7.95
CA LEU A 108 -4.08 3.31 7.72
C LEU A 108 -3.62 3.93 6.39
N LEU A 109 -4.35 3.69 5.30
CA LEU A 109 -4.07 4.24 3.97
C LEU A 109 -4.05 5.78 3.98
N ASN A 110 -5.09 6.41 4.53
CA ASN A 110 -5.13 7.87 4.65
C ASN A 110 -4.04 8.37 5.60
N GLY A 111 -3.87 7.76 6.78
CA GLY A 111 -2.87 8.23 7.74
C GLY A 111 -1.45 8.25 7.15
N VAL A 112 -1.07 7.23 6.40
CA VAL A 112 0.24 7.19 5.74
C VAL A 112 0.32 8.18 4.57
N THR A 113 -0.67 8.18 3.66
CA THR A 113 -0.61 9.06 2.48
C THR A 113 -0.69 10.54 2.85
N GLU A 114 -1.61 10.93 3.72
CA GLU A 114 -1.76 12.32 4.15
C GLU A 114 -0.56 12.82 4.96
N THR A 115 0.10 11.95 5.73
CA THR A 115 1.33 12.35 6.45
C THR A 115 2.48 12.62 5.48
N TYR A 116 2.66 11.77 4.46
CA TYR A 116 3.66 12.03 3.42
C TYR A 116 3.39 13.34 2.66
N ILE A 117 2.12 13.61 2.34
CA ILE A 117 1.68 14.86 1.69
C ILE A 117 1.98 16.07 2.59
N ALA A 118 1.56 16.01 3.86
CA ALA A 118 1.73 17.11 4.82
C ALA A 118 3.21 17.44 5.07
N GLN A 119 4.08 16.43 5.07
CA GLN A 119 5.53 16.60 5.19
C GLN A 119 6.23 16.97 3.87
N LYS A 120 5.47 17.12 2.77
CA LYS A 120 5.98 17.45 1.42
C LYS A 120 7.03 16.45 0.91
N ILE A 121 6.88 15.18 1.28
CA ILE A 121 7.81 14.11 0.91
C ILE A 121 7.37 13.46 -0.40
N TYR A 122 6.11 13.04 -0.46
CA TYR A 122 5.47 12.49 -1.66
C TYR A 122 4.07 13.06 -1.78
N SER A 123 3.62 13.28 -3.01
CA SER A 123 2.29 13.81 -3.32
C SER A 123 1.47 12.91 -4.26
N SER A 124 2.07 11.82 -4.72
CA SER A 124 1.54 10.97 -5.79
C SER A 124 1.70 9.51 -5.43
N TYR A 125 0.61 8.75 -5.59
CA TYR A 125 0.50 7.35 -5.18
C TYR A 125 -0.13 6.53 -6.28
N VAL A 126 0.30 5.28 -6.42
CA VAL A 126 -0.30 4.32 -7.34
C VAL A 126 -0.58 2.99 -6.65
N LEU A 127 -1.62 2.28 -7.09
CA LEU A 127 -1.96 0.95 -6.61
C LEU A 127 -2.61 0.12 -7.72
N PHE A 128 -2.55 -1.20 -7.59
CA PHE A 128 -3.38 -2.11 -8.36
C PHE A 128 -4.53 -2.59 -7.46
N SER A 129 -5.76 -2.31 -7.86
CA SER A 129 -6.96 -2.69 -7.11
C SER A 129 -7.49 -4.03 -7.59
N ASP A 130 -7.32 -5.07 -6.78
CA ASP A 130 -7.93 -6.40 -6.97
C ASP A 130 -9.39 -6.49 -6.49
N ILE A 131 -9.83 -5.47 -5.76
CA ILE A 131 -11.22 -5.30 -5.31
C ILE A 131 -11.92 -4.23 -6.13
N ASN A 132 -13.22 -4.04 -5.88
CA ASN A 132 -13.99 -2.97 -6.52
C ASN A 132 -13.30 -1.59 -6.31
N PRO A 133 -12.89 -0.90 -7.40
CA PRO A 133 -12.19 0.39 -7.34
C PRO A 133 -12.91 1.47 -6.52
N ALA A 134 -14.23 1.40 -6.40
CA ALA A 134 -15.05 2.31 -5.58
C ALA A 134 -14.64 2.31 -4.09
N TYR A 135 -13.91 1.29 -3.63
CA TYR A 135 -13.26 1.32 -2.32
C TYR A 135 -12.16 2.38 -2.25
N TYR A 136 -11.24 2.40 -3.22
CA TYR A 136 -10.10 3.31 -3.25
C TYR A 136 -10.45 4.72 -3.72
N GLU A 137 -11.51 4.87 -4.51
CA GLU A 137 -12.03 6.18 -4.92
C GLU A 137 -12.39 7.08 -3.74
N LYS A 138 -12.87 6.50 -2.64
CA LYS A 138 -13.16 7.21 -1.38
C LYS A 138 -11.92 7.87 -0.75
N PHE A 139 -10.73 7.42 -1.14
CA PHE A 139 -9.44 7.90 -0.65
C PHE A 139 -8.69 8.76 -1.68
N GLY A 140 -9.36 9.15 -2.78
CA GLY A 140 -8.83 10.02 -3.82
C GLY A 140 -8.04 9.31 -4.92
N PHE A 141 -8.12 7.97 -4.99
CA PHE A 141 -7.57 7.22 -6.12
C PHE A 141 -8.55 7.24 -7.29
N ILE A 142 -8.05 7.38 -8.50
CA ILE A 142 -8.83 7.29 -9.73
C ILE A 142 -8.21 6.26 -10.66
N PRO A 143 -9.01 5.50 -11.43
CA PRO A 143 -8.50 4.59 -12.45
C PRO A 143 -7.64 5.34 -13.47
N LEU A 144 -6.52 4.73 -13.87
CA LEU A 144 -5.71 5.20 -14.99
C LEU A 144 -6.37 4.83 -16.33
N PRO A 145 -6.03 5.52 -17.43
CA PRO A 145 -6.54 5.20 -18.77
C PRO A 145 -6.33 3.73 -19.18
N SER A 146 -7.18 3.23 -20.08
CA SER A 146 -7.18 1.84 -20.54
C SER A 146 -5.84 1.36 -21.07
N GLU A 147 -5.06 2.25 -21.67
CA GLU A 147 -3.76 1.96 -22.30
C GLU A 147 -2.70 1.59 -21.24
N LEU A 148 -2.91 1.99 -19.98
CA LEU A 148 -2.03 1.68 -18.87
C LEU A 148 -2.48 0.44 -18.07
N GLN A 149 -3.64 -0.14 -18.40
CA GLN A 149 -4.21 -1.29 -17.70
C GLN A 149 -3.58 -2.59 -18.21
N LYS A 150 -2.45 -2.99 -17.60
CA LYS A 150 -1.67 -4.17 -18.01
C LYS A 150 -2.18 -5.50 -17.42
N TYR A 151 -2.91 -5.45 -16.31
CA TYR A 151 -3.31 -6.65 -15.57
C TYR A 151 -4.83 -6.82 -15.62
N PRO A 152 -5.36 -7.90 -16.23
CA PRO A 152 -6.80 -8.00 -16.52
C PRO A 152 -7.67 -8.21 -15.28
N LYS A 153 -7.07 -8.57 -14.14
CA LYS A 153 -7.79 -8.83 -12.88
C LYS A 153 -7.73 -7.66 -11.90
N SER A 154 -7.03 -6.59 -12.25
CA SER A 154 -6.74 -5.49 -11.33
C SER A 154 -6.89 -4.16 -12.05
N VAL A 155 -7.38 -3.15 -11.35
CA VAL A 155 -7.46 -1.79 -11.90
C VAL A 155 -6.27 -0.98 -11.39
N PHE A 156 -5.40 -0.52 -12.30
CA PHE A 156 -4.31 0.38 -11.97
C PHE A 156 -4.85 1.78 -11.71
N MET A 157 -4.58 2.31 -10.52
CA MET A 157 -5.15 3.58 -10.03
C MET A 157 -4.05 4.52 -9.56
N ILE A 158 -4.34 5.82 -9.62
CA ILE A 158 -3.45 6.90 -9.15
C ILE A 158 -4.18 7.84 -8.19
N LYS A 159 -3.51 8.31 -7.15
CA LYS A 159 -3.91 9.46 -6.32
C LYS A 159 -2.85 10.55 -6.50
N CYS A 160 -3.23 11.72 -6.98
CA CYS A 160 -2.36 12.88 -7.13
C CYS A 160 -3.19 14.17 -7.16
N GLN A 161 -2.53 15.33 -7.10
CA GLN A 161 -3.20 16.61 -7.32
C GLN A 161 -3.62 16.74 -8.80
N ALA A 162 -4.78 17.36 -9.03
CA ALA A 162 -5.39 17.44 -10.36
C ALA A 162 -4.47 18.11 -11.39
N GLU A 163 -3.73 19.16 -11.01
CA GLU A 163 -2.79 19.84 -11.91
C GLU A 163 -1.63 18.95 -12.39
N PHE A 164 -1.29 17.88 -11.66
CA PHE A 164 -0.20 16.97 -12.01
C PHE A 164 -0.66 15.72 -12.75
N TYR A 165 -1.97 15.46 -12.83
CA TYR A 165 -2.52 14.22 -13.36
C TYR A 165 -2.01 13.91 -14.77
N SER A 166 -2.19 14.81 -15.74
CA SER A 166 -1.80 14.57 -17.13
C SER A 166 -0.32 14.22 -17.26
N LYS A 167 0.54 15.02 -16.61
CA LYS A 167 1.99 14.82 -16.60
C LYS A 167 2.37 13.47 -16.00
N LEU A 168 1.74 13.07 -14.89
CA LEU A 168 2.02 11.81 -14.24
C LEU A 168 1.59 10.61 -15.08
N VAL A 169 0.42 10.69 -15.72
CA VAL A 169 -0.07 9.65 -16.65
C VAL A 169 0.92 9.46 -17.81
N ASP A 170 1.40 10.54 -18.43
CA ASP A 170 2.37 10.46 -19.53
C ASP A 170 3.69 9.81 -19.07
N ASN A 171 4.15 10.12 -17.87
CA ASN A 171 5.36 9.52 -17.30
C ASN A 171 5.18 8.05 -16.94
N LEU A 172 4.00 7.67 -16.43
CA LEU A 172 3.66 6.28 -16.13
C LEU A 172 3.56 5.42 -17.40
N ALA A 173 3.15 5.99 -18.53
CA ALA A 173 3.17 5.31 -19.82
C ALA A 173 4.59 4.88 -20.26
N GLN A 174 5.61 5.60 -19.79
CA GLN A 174 7.01 5.39 -20.15
C GLN A 174 7.80 4.66 -19.05
N THR A 175 7.21 4.46 -17.87
CA THR A 175 7.88 3.86 -16.71
C THR A 175 7.27 2.51 -16.40
N GLU A 176 8.10 1.48 -16.24
CA GLU A 176 7.61 0.17 -15.80
C GLU A 176 7.32 0.18 -14.29
N ILE A 177 6.04 0.09 -13.93
CA ILE A 177 5.60 -0.13 -12.55
C ILE A 177 5.26 -1.61 -12.40
N ALA A 178 6.01 -2.30 -11.53
CA ALA A 178 5.79 -3.71 -11.27
C ALA A 178 4.52 -3.92 -10.43
N TYR A 179 3.82 -5.03 -10.69
CA TYR A 179 2.78 -5.52 -9.79
C TYR A 179 3.39 -5.91 -8.44
N PHE A 180 2.98 -5.25 -7.37
CA PHE A 180 3.54 -5.43 -6.03
C PHE A 180 2.72 -6.40 -5.20
#